data_AF-A0A699HDH8-F1
#
_entry.id   AF-A0A699HDH8-F1
#
_cell.length_a   1.000
_cell.length_b   1.000
_cell.length_c   1.000
_cell.angle_alpha   90.00
_cell.angle_beta   90.00
_cell.angle_gamma   90.00
#
_symmetry.space_group_name_H-M   'P 1'
#
loop_
_entity.id
_entity.type
_entity.pdbx_description
1 polymer ?
#
loop_
_entity_poly.entity_id
_entity_poly.type
_entity_poly.pdbx_seq_one_letter_code
_entity_poly.pdbx_strand_id
1 'polypeptide(L)' 'MEEDFKPAVQHQRRVNPKIHDVIKQEVLKLLDDVLIYPISDSPWVSPIYCVPKKGGFTVVENEENELISTR' A
#
# COMPACT_ATOMS: atom_id res chain seq x y z
N MET A 1 9.61 19.83 -11.29
CA MET A 1 8.29 19.74 -11.93
C MET A 1 8.15 20.93 -12.86
N GLU A 2 7.45 20.78 -13.98
CA GLU A 2 7.01 21.94 -14.74
C GLU A 2 6.12 22.79 -13.83
N GLU A 3 6.33 24.11 -13.83
CA GLU A 3 5.66 25.05 -12.92
C GLU A 3 4.12 25.09 -13.12
N ASP A 4 3.65 24.60 -14.26
CA ASP A 4 2.23 24.59 -14.66
C ASP A 4 1.48 23.29 -14.33
N PHE A 5 2.12 22.30 -13.70
CA PHE A 5 1.47 21.01 -13.47
C PHE A 5 0.48 21.09 -12.30
N LYS A 6 -0.81 20.91 -12.62
CA LYS A 6 -1.87 20.88 -11.61
C LYS A 6 -1.86 19.57 -10.83
N PRO A 7 -1.98 19.60 -9.49
CA PRO A 7 -2.03 18.38 -8.70
C PRO A 7 -3.19 17.48 -9.14
N ALA A 8 -2.88 16.20 -9.34
CA ALA A 8 -3.85 15.19 -9.67
C ALA A 8 -4.27 14.44 -8.41
N VAL A 9 -5.56 14.55 -8.06
CA VAL A 9 -6.19 13.74 -7.01
C VAL A 9 -6.90 12.58 -7.69
N GLN A 10 -6.29 11.40 -7.64
CA GLN A 10 -6.95 10.16 -8.07
C GLN A 10 -7.55 9.48 -6.85
N HIS A 11 -8.87 9.44 -6.76
CA HIS A 11 -9.56 8.75 -5.66
C HIS A 11 -9.19 7.27 -5.60
N GLN A 12 -8.95 6.80 -4.38
CA GLN A 12 -8.67 5.40 -4.11
C GLN A 12 -9.85 4.53 -4.54
N ARG A 13 -9.57 3.46 -5.28
CA ARG A 13 -10.58 2.48 -5.70
C ARG A 13 -10.91 1.55 -4.55
N ARG A 14 -12.13 0.98 -4.56
CA ARG A 14 -12.54 0.01 -3.56
C ARG A 14 -11.63 -1.22 -3.60
N VAL A 15 -11.05 -1.56 -2.46
CA VAL A 15 -10.23 -2.76 -2.26
C VAL A 15 -10.99 -3.78 -1.41
N ASN A 16 -10.66 -5.06 -1.57
CA ASN A 16 -11.18 -6.11 -0.69
C ASN A 16 -10.66 -5.86 0.75
N PRO A 17 -11.50 -5.92 1.79
CA PRO A 17 -11.05 -5.79 3.18
C PRO A 17 -9.84 -6.64 3.54
N LYS A 18 -9.77 -7.89 3.03
CA LYS A 18 -8.59 -8.76 3.23
C LYS A 18 -7.30 -8.12 2.71
N ILE A 19 -7.35 -7.58 1.50
CA ILE A 19 -6.20 -6.95 0.84
C ILE A 19 -5.82 -5.64 1.55
N HIS A 20 -6.79 -4.94 2.13
CA HIS A 20 -6.55 -3.68 2.83
C HIS A 20 -5.62 -3.83 4.04
N ASP A 21 -5.78 -4.91 4.81
CA ASP A 21 -4.93 -5.15 5.99
C ASP A 21 -3.49 -5.50 5.58
N VAL A 22 -3.31 -6.21 4.46
CA VAL A 22 -1.99 -6.44 3.84
C VAL A 22 -1.34 -5.13 3.41
N ILE A 23 -2.09 -4.26 2.73
CA ILE A 23 -1.58 -2.94 2.29
C ILE A 23 -1.10 -2.14 3.51
N LYS A 24 -1.85 -2.14 4.61
CA LYS A 24 -1.45 -1.45 5.85
C LYS A 24 -0.15 -2.00 6.42
N GLN A 25 -0.02 -3.32 6.54
CA GLN A 25 1.20 -3.95 7.06
C GLN A 25 2.42 -3.65 6.19
N GLU A 26 2.27 -3.72 4.86
CA GLU A 26 3.36 -3.39 3.94
C GLU A 26 3.74 -1.91 4.00
N VAL A 27 2.78 -0.99 4.11
CA VAL A 27 3.07 0.45 4.29
C VAL A 27 3.82 0.71 5.60
N LEU A 28 3.47 0.03 6.69
CA LEU A 28 4.20 0.14 7.97
C LEU A 28 5.64 -0.37 7.85
N LYS A 29 5.87 -1.51 7.19
CA LYS A 29 7.25 -2.00 6.93
C LYS A 29 8.08 -0.99 6.14
N LEU A 30 7.48 -0.36 5.11
CA LEU A 30 8.17 0.67 4.33
C LEU A 30 8.47 1.94 5.14
N LEU A 31 7.62 2.30 6.11
CA LEU A 31 7.88 3.39 7.05
C LEU A 31 9.03 3.04 8.01
N ASP A 32 9.03 1.82 8.54
CA ASP A 32 10.08 1.32 9.46
C ASP A 32 11.44 1.22 8.76
N ASP A 33 11.46 0.79 7.49
CA ASP A 33 12.66 0.77 6.64
C ASP A 33 13.09 2.18 6.16
N VAL A 34 12.35 3.24 6.54
CA VAL A 34 12.60 4.64 6.15
C VAL A 34 12.60 4.84 4.62
N LEU A 35 11.87 3.99 3.90
CA LEU A 35 11.69 4.11 2.44
C LEU A 35 10.61 5.13 2.07
N ILE A 36 9.64 5.35 2.97
CA ILE A 36 8.59 6.35 2.84
C ILE A 36 8.47 7.18 4.14
N TYR A 37 7.78 8.32 4.06
CA TYR A 37 7.54 9.20 5.20
C TYR A 37 6.11 9.77 5.15
N PRO A 38 5.51 10.13 6.30
CA PRO A 38 4.17 10.71 6.33
C PRO A 38 4.19 12.14 5.77
N ILE A 39 3.20 12.46 4.93
CA ILE A 39 2.98 13.80 4.37
C ILE A 39 1.50 14.13 4.56
N SER A 40 1.21 15.26 5.21
CA SER A 40 -0.17 15.68 5.51
C SER A 40 -0.75 16.67 4.50
N ASP A 41 0.10 17.45 3.82
CA ASP A 41 -0.24 18.63 3.03
C ASP A 41 -0.12 18.43 1.51
N SER A 42 0.15 17.20 1.06
CA SER A 42 0.25 16.89 -0.38
C SER A 42 -1.12 16.95 -1.06
N PRO A 43 -1.32 17.80 -2.08
CA PRO A 43 -2.51 17.78 -2.91
C PRO A 43 -2.52 16.59 -3.90
N TRP A 44 -1.46 15.79 -3.94
CA TRP A 44 -1.30 14.65 -4.85
C TRP A 44 -1.79 13.37 -4.20
N VAL A 45 -2.66 12.65 -4.90
CA VAL A 45 -3.14 11.33 -4.46
C VAL A 45 -3.06 10.36 -5.63
N SER A 46 -2.37 9.24 -5.44
CA SER A 46 -2.31 8.14 -6.40
C SER A 46 -2.91 6.87 -5.78
N PRO A 47 -3.69 6.07 -6.53
CA PRO A 47 -4.31 4.88 -5.98
C PRO A 47 -3.25 3.80 -5.71
N ILE A 48 -3.43 3.06 -4.61
CA ILE A 48 -2.52 1.96 -4.22
C ILE A 48 -3.28 0.64 -4.28
N TYR A 49 -2.65 -0.40 -4.82
CA TYR A 49 -3.18 -1.76 -4.82
C TYR A 49 -2.03 -2.76 -4.67
N CYS A 50 -2.24 -3.84 -3.91
CA CYS A 50 -1.27 -4.92 -3.81
C CYS A 50 -1.72 -6.15 -4.58
N VAL A 51 -0.79 -6.80 -5.27
CA VAL A 51 -1.00 -8.04 -6.01
C VAL A 51 0.01 -9.07 -5.50
N PRO A 52 -0.40 -10.31 -5.22
CA PRO A 52 0.56 -11.36 -4.88
C PRO A 52 1.51 -11.61 -6.05
N LYS A 53 2.82 -11.68 -5.77
CA LYS A 53 3.82 -11.95 -6.81
C LYS A 53 3.83 -13.42 -7.19
N LYS A 54 3.93 -13.69 -8.49
CA LYS A 54 4.08 -15.06 -9.03
C LYS A 54 5.51 -15.55 -8.76
N GLY A 55 5.74 -16.23 -7.63
CA GLY A 55 7.06 -16.75 -7.29
C GLY A 55 7.35 -17.11 -5.82
N GLY A 56 6.35 -17.22 -4.95
CA GLY A 56 6.54 -17.78 -3.60
C GLY A 56 6.19 -16.84 -2.45
N PHE A 57 6.03 -15.54 -2.69
CA PHE A 57 5.39 -14.67 -1.70
C PHE A 57 3.88 -14.92 -1.70
N THR A 58 3.47 -15.96 -0.98
CA THR A 58 2.07 -16.23 -0.68
C THR A 58 1.68 -15.42 0.53
N VAL A 59 0.64 -14.62 0.35
CA VAL A 59 -0.09 -14.03 1.47
C VAL A 59 -0.92 -15.15 2.07
N VAL A 60 -0.53 -15.65 3.25
CA VAL A 60 -1.18 -16.78 3.94
C VAL A 60 -1.95 -16.23 5.14
N GLU A 61 -3.17 -16.72 5.37
CA GLU A 61 -3.91 -16.41 6.60
C GLU A 61 -3.32 -17.23 7.77
N ASN A 62 -2.85 -16.55 8.82
CA ASN A 62 -2.51 -17.16 10.10
C ASN A 62 -3.78 -17.64 10.84
N GLU A 63 -3.62 -18.38 11.94
CA GLU A 63 -4.71 -18.81 12.84
C GLU A 63 -5.54 -17.62 13.39
N GLU A 64 -4.95 -16.42 13.41
CA GLU A 64 -5.61 -15.17 13.81
C GLU A 64 -6.28 -14.42 12.63
N ASN A 65 -6.36 -15.03 11.44
CA ASN A 65 -6.77 -14.41 10.16
C ASN A 65 -5.87 -13.24 9.70
N GLU A 66 -4.70 -13.07 10.30
CA GLU A 66 -3.71 -12.11 9.83
C GLU A 66 -3.06 -12.62 8.54
N LEU A 67 -2.98 -11.75 7.53
CA LEU A 67 -2.40 -12.09 6.24
C LEU A 67 -0.89 -11.88 6.27
N ILE A 68 -0.16 -12.91 6.70
CA ILE A 68 1.30 -12.89 6.76
C ILE A 68 1.90 -13.20 5.38
N SER A 69 2.77 -12.30 4.95
CA SER A 69 3.61 -12.48 3.77
C SER A 69 4.72 -13.48 4.09
N THR A 70 4.56 -14.72 3.61
CA THR A 70 5.52 -15.83 3.84
C THR A 70 6.32 -16.11 2.57
N ARG A 71 7.59 -16.50 2.71
CA ARG A 71 8.54 -16.79 1.61
C ARG A 71 8.46 -18.23 1.11
#